data_AF-A0A5M9QUM4-F1
#
_entry.id   AF-A0A5M9QUM4-F1
#
_cell.length_a   1.000
_cell.length_b   1.000
_cell.length_c   1.000
_cell.angle_alpha   90.00
_cell.angle_beta   90.00
_cell.angle_gamma   90.00
#
_symmetry.space_group_name_H-M   'P 1'
#
loop_
_entity.id
_entity.type
_entity.pdbx_description
1 polymer ?
#
loop_
_entity_poly.entity_id
_entity_poly.type
_entity_poly.pdbx_seq_one_letter_code
_entity_poly.pdbx_strand_id
1 'polypeptide(L)'
;MYWGERAEFVVSIESDKKWYESIKLRILPHNKMYLKTSILAEDDLSDYARFPLSLKEKFDVIVIDGGDIDGINTRLECAKVALELLDTRSPQGAMIIVDNADWHSGVTRFLRESGLIQVDFSGFGPINCYTWSTSIFLTRNFAFTPKTSKQPQYSIDALHYELDSTME
;
A
#
# COMPACT_ATOMS: atom_id res chain seq x y z
N MET A 1 -13.29 -6.20 5.18
CA MET A 1 -11.98 -6.05 4.48
C MET A 1 -11.13 -5.11 5.32
N TYR A 2 -9.88 -5.46 5.64
CA TYR A 2 -9.07 -4.75 6.66
C TYR A 2 -9.06 -3.22 6.49
N TRP A 3 -8.65 -2.74 5.30
CA TRP A 3 -8.57 -1.31 4.99
C TRP A 3 -9.95 -0.65 4.88
N GLY A 4 -10.93 -1.34 4.31
CA GLY A 4 -12.27 -0.79 4.09
C GLY A 4 -12.99 -0.40 5.39
N GLU A 5 -12.65 -1.03 6.51
CA GLU A 5 -13.19 -0.74 7.85
C GLU A 5 -12.40 0.33 8.61
N ARG A 6 -11.23 0.73 8.11
CA ARG A 6 -10.25 1.58 8.82
C ARG A 6 -9.96 2.90 8.13
N ALA A 7 -10.18 2.98 6.82
CA ALA A 7 -10.08 4.20 6.04
C ALA A 7 -11.46 4.83 5.82
N GLU A 8 -11.49 6.14 5.62
CA GLU A 8 -12.70 6.87 5.24
C GLU A 8 -13.24 6.40 3.89
N PHE A 9 -12.35 6.12 2.94
CA PHE A 9 -12.67 5.45 1.69
C PHE A 9 -11.45 4.67 1.17
N VAL A 10 -11.70 3.64 0.37
CA VAL A 10 -10.67 2.84 -0.30
C VAL A 10 -11.00 2.76 -1.78
N VAL A 11 -9.99 2.96 -2.61
CA VAL A 11 -10.01 2.64 -4.03
C VAL A 11 -9.04 1.47 -4.25
N SER A 12 -9.50 0.37 -4.84
CA SER A 12 -8.63 -0.74 -5.25
C SER A 12 -8.72 -0.95 -6.77
N ILE A 13 -7.56 -1.18 -7.38
CA ILE A 13 -7.43 -1.56 -8.79
C ILE A 13 -6.92 -3.01 -8.83
N GLU A 14 -7.71 -3.90 -9.41
CA GLU A 14 -7.39 -5.32 -9.51
C GLU A 14 -7.10 -5.71 -10.96
N SER A 15 -6.19 -6.66 -11.14
CA SER A 15 -5.92 -7.28 -12.43
C SER A 15 -6.47 -8.72 -12.53
N ASP A 16 -6.62 -9.43 -11.41
CA ASP A 16 -7.18 -10.79 -11.42
C ASP A 16 -8.71 -10.76 -11.39
N LYS A 17 -9.31 -11.19 -12.51
CA LYS A 17 -10.77 -11.24 -12.66
C LYS A 17 -11.44 -12.19 -11.67
N LYS A 18 -10.86 -13.35 -11.35
CA LYS A 18 -11.47 -14.31 -10.42
C LYS A 18 -11.48 -13.76 -9.00
N TRP A 19 -10.37 -13.16 -8.59
CA TRP A 19 -10.25 -12.48 -7.31
C TRP A 19 -11.26 -11.34 -7.20
N TYR A 20 -11.27 -10.42 -8.16
CA TYR A 20 -12.23 -9.31 -8.24
C TYR A 20 -13.67 -9.80 -8.08
N GLU A 21 -14.08 -10.81 -8.87
CA GLU A 21 -15.43 -11.39 -8.79
C GLU A 21 -15.73 -12.02 -7.42
N SER A 22 -14.74 -12.62 -6.77
CA SER A 22 -14.90 -13.25 -5.45
C SER A 22 -15.06 -12.25 -4.29
N ILE A 23 -14.50 -11.04 -4.42
CA ILE A 23 -14.51 -10.05 -3.33
C ILE A 23 -15.37 -8.82 -3.59
N LYS A 24 -15.80 -8.55 -4.83
CA LYS A 24 -16.63 -7.37 -5.15
C LYS A 24 -17.94 -7.30 -4.36
N LEU A 25 -18.47 -8.45 -3.92
CA LEU A 25 -19.69 -8.51 -3.10
C LEU A 25 -19.43 -8.23 -1.61
N ARG A 26 -18.16 -8.15 -1.19
CA ARG A 26 -17.71 -7.94 0.19
C ARG A 26 -17.18 -6.52 0.43
N ILE A 27 -17.11 -5.68 -0.60
CA ILE A 27 -16.67 -4.29 -0.46
C ILE A 27 -17.78 -3.47 0.20
N LEU A 28 -17.41 -2.57 1.10
CA LEU A 28 -18.37 -1.66 1.74
C LEU A 28 -18.81 -0.57 0.74
N PRO A 29 -20.03 -0.01 0.86
CA PRO A 29 -20.58 0.91 -0.13
C PRO A 29 -19.75 2.17 -0.42
N HIS A 30 -18.97 2.64 0.55
CA HIS A 30 -18.08 3.80 0.40
C HIS A 30 -16.73 3.47 -0.26
N ASN A 31 -16.43 2.19 -0.47
CA ASN A 31 -15.21 1.74 -1.13
C ASN A 31 -15.49 1.43 -2.61
N LYS A 32 -14.50 1.73 -3.46
CA LYS A 32 -14.58 1.53 -4.91
C LYS A 32 -13.55 0.48 -5.32
N MET A 33 -13.95 -0.33 -6.29
CA MET A 33 -13.11 -1.40 -6.83
C MET A 33 -13.22 -1.40 -8.35
N TYR A 34 -12.08 -1.50 -9.04
CA TYR A 34 -12.03 -1.46 -10.50
C TYR A 34 -11.18 -2.61 -11.03
N LEU A 35 -11.68 -3.30 -12.05
CA LEU A 35 -10.93 -4.33 -12.76
C LEU A 35 -10.21 -3.71 -13.97
N LYS A 36 -8.89 -3.89 -14.05
CA LYS A 36 -8.01 -3.47 -15.14
C LYS A 36 -7.02 -4.59 -15.46
N THR A 37 -7.26 -5.29 -16.56
CA THR A 37 -6.51 -6.50 -16.94
C THR A 37 -5.40 -6.24 -17.94
N SER A 38 -5.07 -4.97 -18.20
CA SER A 38 -4.07 -4.57 -19.21
C SER A 38 -3.09 -3.58 -18.59
N ILE A 39 -1.82 -3.64 -18.99
CA ILE A 39 -0.77 -2.69 -18.60
C ILE A 39 -0.13 -2.11 -19.86
N LEU A 40 0.36 -0.88 -19.81
CA LEU A 40 0.91 -0.15 -20.95
C LEU A 40 -0.11 -0.01 -22.11
N ALA A 41 -1.39 0.15 -21.77
CA ALA A 41 -2.44 0.32 -22.75
C ALA A 41 -2.28 1.66 -23.52
N GLU A 42 -2.94 1.84 -24.65
CA GLU A 42 -2.86 3.13 -25.36
C GLU A 42 -3.57 4.25 -24.59
N ASP A 43 -4.66 3.90 -23.89
CA ASP A 43 -5.46 4.82 -23.09
C ASP A 43 -5.30 4.59 -21.58
N ASP A 44 -5.35 5.68 -20.80
CA ASP A 44 -5.25 5.60 -19.34
C ASP A 44 -6.42 4.84 -18.71
N LEU A 45 -7.60 4.80 -19.34
CA LEU A 45 -8.79 4.19 -18.76
C LEU A 45 -8.71 2.66 -18.75
N SER A 46 -7.95 2.06 -19.66
CA SER A 46 -7.73 0.62 -19.75
C SER A 46 -6.50 0.15 -18.99
N ASP A 47 -5.55 1.05 -18.72
CA ASP A 47 -4.27 0.77 -18.10
C ASP A 47 -4.38 0.54 -16.58
N TYR A 48 -3.87 -0.59 -16.10
CA TYR A 48 -3.86 -0.96 -14.69
C TYR A 48 -3.15 0.05 -13.80
N ALA A 49 -1.98 0.56 -14.23
CA ALA A 49 -1.21 1.49 -13.42
C ALA A 49 -1.75 2.91 -13.54
N ARG A 50 -2.14 3.37 -14.74
CA ARG A 50 -2.55 4.77 -14.97
C ARG A 50 -4.02 5.07 -14.71
N PHE A 51 -4.91 4.07 -14.70
CA PHE A 51 -6.34 4.29 -14.46
C PHE A 51 -6.64 5.17 -13.22
N PRO A 52 -5.98 4.98 -12.06
CA PRO A 52 -6.18 5.84 -10.89
C PRO A 52 -6.02 7.34 -11.15
N LEU A 53 -5.17 7.77 -12.10
CA LEU A 53 -5.01 9.18 -12.46
C LEU A 53 -6.33 9.79 -12.97
N SER A 54 -7.18 8.99 -13.63
CA SER A 54 -8.47 9.47 -14.16
C SER A 54 -9.48 9.79 -13.06
N LEU A 55 -9.27 9.29 -11.84
CA LEU A 55 -10.15 9.53 -10.70
C LEU A 55 -9.98 10.94 -10.13
N LYS A 56 -8.84 11.61 -10.41
CA LYS A 56 -8.51 12.95 -9.91
C LYS A 56 -8.53 13.06 -8.38
N GLU A 57 -8.27 11.96 -7.70
CA GLU A 57 -8.15 11.87 -6.25
C GLU A 57 -6.68 11.86 -5.80
N LYS A 58 -6.44 12.26 -4.56
CA LYS A 58 -5.16 12.07 -3.86
C LYS A 58 -5.38 11.14 -2.66
N PHE A 59 -4.32 10.48 -2.23
CA PHE A 59 -4.40 9.48 -1.17
C PHE A 59 -3.30 9.70 -0.11
N ASP A 60 -3.68 9.60 1.16
CA ASP A 60 -2.74 9.60 2.28
C ASP A 60 -1.97 8.27 2.40
N VAL A 61 -2.55 7.17 1.91
CA VAL A 61 -1.96 5.83 1.93
C VAL A 61 -2.18 5.16 0.59
N ILE A 62 -1.09 4.70 -0.03
CA ILE A 62 -1.11 3.92 -1.27
C ILE A 62 -0.40 2.59 -1.04
N VAL A 63 -1.00 1.48 -1.46
CA VAL A 63 -0.40 0.14 -1.37
C VAL A 63 -0.14 -0.39 -2.77
N ILE A 64 1.10 -0.79 -3.03
CA ILE A 64 1.54 -1.43 -4.27
C ILE A 64 1.82 -2.90 -3.96
N ASP A 65 0.82 -3.73 -4.22
CA ASP A 65 0.89 -5.20 -4.15
C ASP A 65 0.55 -5.83 -5.51
N GLY A 66 0.61 -5.01 -6.57
CA GLY A 66 0.40 -5.46 -7.95
C GLY A 66 1.51 -6.40 -8.37
N GLY A 67 1.15 -7.52 -8.99
CA GLY A 67 2.08 -8.51 -9.48
C GLY A 67 2.48 -8.27 -10.93
N ASP A 68 2.03 -9.19 -11.77
CA ASP A 68 2.37 -9.29 -13.18
C ASP A 68 1.08 -9.32 -14.01
N ILE A 69 1.10 -8.69 -15.18
CA ILE A 69 0.03 -8.78 -16.18
C ILE A 69 0.69 -9.23 -17.48
N ASP A 70 0.36 -10.43 -17.94
CA ASP A 70 0.87 -11.02 -19.19
C ASP A 70 2.42 -11.05 -19.30
N GLY A 71 3.11 -11.33 -18.20
CA GLY A 71 4.58 -11.39 -18.11
C GLY A 71 5.25 -10.02 -17.93
N ILE A 72 4.45 -8.96 -17.75
CA ILE A 72 4.92 -7.61 -17.48
C ILE A 72 4.74 -7.28 -15.99
N ASN A 73 5.86 -7.07 -15.32
CA ASN A 73 5.87 -6.57 -13.95
C ASN A 73 5.32 -5.13 -13.89
N THR A 74 4.26 -4.93 -13.10
CA THR A 74 3.53 -3.66 -13.07
C THR A 74 4.09 -2.65 -12.05
N ARG A 75 4.91 -3.09 -11.10
CA ARG A 75 5.23 -2.33 -9.87
C ARG A 75 5.94 -1.01 -10.13
N LEU A 76 6.81 -0.92 -11.13
CA LEU A 76 7.50 0.34 -11.44
C LEU A 76 6.53 1.39 -12.01
N GLU A 77 5.63 1.00 -12.89
CA GLU A 77 4.62 1.91 -13.43
C GLU A 77 3.62 2.32 -12.34
N CYS A 78 3.20 1.36 -11.50
CA CYS A 78 2.39 1.67 -10.33
C CYS A 78 3.10 2.64 -9.36
N ALA A 79 4.41 2.51 -9.15
CA ALA A 79 5.16 3.40 -8.27
C ALA A 79 5.27 4.83 -8.80
N LYS A 80 5.43 5.01 -10.12
CA LYS A 80 5.40 6.33 -10.76
C LYS A 80 4.04 6.99 -10.55
N VAL A 81 2.96 6.26 -10.84
CA VAL A 81 1.59 6.77 -10.67
C VAL A 81 1.26 7.01 -9.20
N ALA A 82 1.71 6.13 -8.30
CA ALA A 82 1.52 6.31 -6.86
C ALA A 82 2.18 7.60 -6.36
N LEU A 83 3.37 7.94 -6.85
CA LEU A 83 4.04 9.19 -6.49
C LEU A 83 3.22 10.41 -6.93
N GLU A 84 2.58 10.35 -8.09
CA GLU A 84 1.69 11.42 -8.54
C GLU A 84 0.42 11.50 -7.67
N LEU A 85 -0.13 10.38 -7.23
CA LEU A 85 -1.38 10.31 -6.46
C LEU A 85 -1.21 10.56 -4.96
N LEU A 86 0.02 10.50 -4.45
CA LEU A 86 0.34 10.71 -3.05
C LEU A 86 -0.06 12.13 -2.62
N ASP A 87 -0.81 12.27 -1.52
CA ASP A 87 -1.17 13.60 -1.01
C ASP A 87 -0.01 14.24 -0.24
N THR A 88 0.93 14.84 -0.98
CA THR A 88 2.08 15.55 -0.39
C THR A 88 1.69 16.85 0.32
N ARG A 89 0.42 17.26 0.27
CA ARG A 89 -0.08 18.46 0.98
C ARG A 89 -0.73 18.11 2.31
N SER A 90 -0.97 16.83 2.57
CA SER A 90 -1.55 16.36 3.83
C SER A 90 -0.67 16.82 5.00
N PRO A 91 -1.22 17.52 6.01
CA PRO A 91 -0.44 18.06 7.12
C PRO A 91 0.16 16.95 8.00
N GLN A 92 -0.47 15.78 8.03
CA GLN A 92 0.02 14.59 8.74
C GLN A 92 0.96 13.74 7.87
N GLY A 93 1.27 14.20 6.66
CA GLY A 93 2.03 13.46 5.67
C GLY A 93 1.24 12.34 5.01
N ALA A 94 1.93 11.55 4.19
CA ALA A 94 1.35 10.45 3.45
C ALA A 94 2.39 9.32 3.28
N MET A 95 1.96 8.14 2.87
CA MET A 95 2.86 7.00 2.68
C MET A 95 2.51 6.12 1.47
N ILE A 96 3.53 5.47 0.93
CA ILE A 96 3.42 4.38 -0.05
C ILE A 96 3.97 3.10 0.60
N ILE A 97 3.24 2.00 0.49
CA ILE A 97 3.65 0.66 0.94
C ILE A 97 3.93 -0.18 -0.30
N VAL A 98 5.05 -0.90 -0.33
CA VAL A 98 5.43 -1.80 -1.44
C VAL A 98 5.64 -3.21 -0.91
N ASP A 99 4.91 -4.17 -1.47
CA ASP A 99 5.03 -5.61 -1.16
C ASP A 99 5.19 -6.42 -2.47
N ASN A 100 6.21 -7.27 -2.65
CA ASN A 100 7.40 -7.50 -1.84
C ASN A 100 8.55 -6.60 -2.35
N ALA A 101 8.99 -5.62 -1.56
CA ALA A 101 9.92 -4.56 -2.00
C ALA A 101 11.34 -5.05 -2.33
N ASP A 102 11.81 -6.11 -1.67
CA ASP A 102 13.13 -6.69 -1.87
C ASP A 102 13.33 -7.29 -3.28
N TRP A 103 12.24 -7.66 -3.95
CA TRP A 103 12.28 -8.14 -5.34
C TRP A 103 12.39 -7.00 -6.37
N HIS A 104 12.21 -5.75 -5.93
CA HIS A 104 12.03 -4.60 -6.82
C HIS A 104 12.92 -3.42 -6.41
N SER A 105 14.23 -3.64 -6.39
CA SER A 105 15.23 -2.62 -6.02
C SER A 105 15.16 -1.35 -6.87
N GLY A 106 14.73 -1.44 -8.14
CA GLY A 106 14.48 -0.28 -9.00
C GLY A 106 13.30 0.58 -8.52
N VAL A 107 12.24 -0.05 -8.00
CA VAL A 107 11.07 0.64 -7.43
C VAL A 107 11.46 1.35 -6.15
N THR A 108 12.14 0.65 -5.24
CA THR A 108 12.55 1.25 -3.96
C THR A 108 13.54 2.39 -4.17
N ARG A 109 14.49 2.24 -5.11
CA ARG A 109 15.39 3.31 -5.52
C ARG A 109 14.62 4.53 -6.05
N PHE A 110 13.69 4.34 -6.98
CA PHE A 110 12.88 5.42 -7.53
C PHE A 110 12.13 6.21 -6.44
N LEU A 111 11.48 5.50 -5.50
CA LEU A 111 10.76 6.12 -4.39
C LEU A 111 11.68 6.81 -3.38
N ARG A 112 12.91 6.32 -3.15
CA ARG A 112 13.90 7.04 -2.35
C ARG A 112 14.37 8.32 -3.04
N GLU A 113 14.66 8.23 -4.35
CA GLU A 113 15.15 9.35 -5.16
C GLU A 113 14.10 10.46 -5.31
N SER A 114 12.80 10.14 -5.15
CA SER A 114 11.72 11.14 -5.07
C SER A 114 11.63 11.86 -3.72
N GLY A 115 12.53 11.55 -2.78
CA GLY A 115 12.66 12.25 -1.51
C GLY A 115 11.90 11.62 -0.36
N LEU A 116 11.28 10.45 -0.53
CA LEU A 116 10.61 9.72 0.56
C LEU A 116 11.60 9.04 1.51
N ILE A 117 11.18 8.81 2.76
CA ILE A 117 11.92 8.04 3.76
C ILE A 117 11.52 6.58 3.62
N GLN A 118 12.48 5.70 3.30
CA GLN A 118 12.24 4.26 3.26
C GLN A 118 12.45 3.64 4.66
N VAL A 119 11.53 2.78 5.08
CA VAL A 119 11.66 1.90 6.25
C VAL A 119 11.30 0.48 5.81
N ASP A 120 12.15 -0.49 6.14
CA ASP A 120 12.02 -1.88 5.71
C ASP A 120 11.51 -2.77 6.84
N PHE A 121 10.56 -3.65 6.52
CA PHE A 121 10.07 -4.71 7.39
C PHE A 121 10.39 -6.05 6.76
N SER A 122 11.48 -6.67 7.20
CA SER A 122 11.89 -7.99 6.74
C SER A 122 11.43 -9.06 7.72
N GLY A 123 10.79 -10.11 7.21
CA GLY A 123 10.31 -11.21 8.04
C GLY A 123 9.67 -12.32 7.22
N PHE A 124 9.09 -13.31 7.91
CA PHE A 124 8.33 -14.36 7.25
C PHE A 124 7.05 -13.78 6.68
N GLY A 125 6.85 -14.04 5.39
CA GLY A 125 5.59 -13.76 4.76
C GLY A 125 4.52 -14.74 5.24
N PRO A 126 3.24 -14.30 5.35
CA PRO A 126 2.15 -15.22 5.66
C PRO A 126 2.20 -16.44 4.75
N ILE A 127 1.85 -17.61 5.29
CA ILE A 127 1.77 -18.92 4.61
C ILE A 127 3.05 -19.44 3.94
N ASN A 128 4.17 -18.72 4.02
CA ASN A 128 5.42 -19.07 3.35
C ASN A 128 6.53 -19.43 4.35
N CYS A 129 7.44 -20.30 3.94
CA CYS A 129 8.63 -20.68 4.73
C CYS A 129 9.87 -19.83 4.40
N TYR A 130 9.72 -18.81 3.55
CA TYR A 130 10.76 -17.87 3.19
C TYR A 130 10.39 -16.45 3.64
N THR A 131 11.41 -15.59 3.74
CA THR A 131 11.26 -14.20 4.12
C THR A 131 11.16 -13.30 2.89
N TRP A 132 10.47 -12.19 3.02
CA TRP A 132 10.56 -11.06 2.09
C TRP A 132 10.58 -9.75 2.88
N SER A 133 10.70 -8.63 2.18
CA SER A 133 10.60 -7.31 2.81
C SER A 133 9.42 -6.53 2.26
N THR A 134 8.54 -6.09 3.15
CA THR A 134 7.60 -5.02 2.84
C THR A 134 8.27 -3.70 3.21
N SER A 135 8.28 -2.72 2.30
CA SER A 135 8.87 -1.40 2.59
C SER A 135 7.80 -0.32 2.62
N ILE A 136 7.89 0.59 3.57
CA ILE A 136 7.09 1.83 3.60
C ILE A 136 7.95 3.02 3.19
N PHE A 137 7.35 3.93 2.44
CA PHE A 137 7.96 5.16 1.93
C PHE A 137 7.14 6.34 2.42
N LEU A 138 7.70 7.10 3.36
CA LEU A 138 7.02 8.16 4.08
C LEU A 138 7.38 9.53 3.53
N THR A 139 6.42 10.45 3.46
CA THR A 139 6.74 11.87 3.27
C THR A 139 7.56 12.41 4.45
N ARG A 140 8.33 13.48 4.25
CA ARG A 140 9.21 14.03 5.29
C ARG A 140 8.47 14.61 6.49
N ASN A 141 7.20 14.98 6.32
CA ASN A 141 6.32 15.48 7.37
C ASN A 141 5.41 14.40 7.98
N PHE A 142 5.69 13.11 7.75
CA PHE A 142 4.84 12.02 8.22
C PHE A 142 4.68 12.04 9.74
N ALA A 143 3.42 12.12 10.19
CA ALA A 143 3.04 12.32 11.58
C ALA A 143 1.64 11.72 11.87
N PHE A 144 1.37 10.52 11.35
CA PHE A 144 0.11 9.83 11.64
C PHE A 144 -0.06 9.59 13.13
N THR A 145 -1.24 9.96 13.65
CA THR A 145 -1.59 9.70 15.05
C THR A 145 -1.96 8.22 15.23
N PRO A 146 -1.39 7.50 16.20
CA PRO A 146 -1.75 6.12 16.44
C PRO A 146 -3.20 6.00 16.91
N LYS A 147 -3.87 4.91 16.54
CA LYS A 147 -5.25 4.62 16.96
C LYS A 147 -5.38 4.46 18.48
N THR A 148 -4.29 4.05 19.14
CA THR A 148 -4.21 3.81 20.59
C THR A 148 -3.10 4.64 21.20
N SER A 149 -3.26 5.07 22.44
CA SER A 149 -2.23 5.80 23.19
C SER A 149 -0.99 4.95 23.53
N LYS A 150 -1.14 3.61 23.57
CA LYS A 150 -0.04 2.67 23.80
C LYS A 150 0.57 2.22 22.46
N GLN A 151 1.88 2.35 22.32
CA GLN A 151 2.71 1.84 21.23
C GLN A 151 4.08 1.43 21.79
N PRO A 152 4.71 0.34 21.32
CA PRO A 152 4.14 -0.65 20.41
C PRO A 152 3.02 -1.47 21.06
N GLN A 153 2.13 -2.01 20.24
CA GLN A 153 1.21 -3.06 20.67
C GLN A 153 1.88 -4.42 20.60
N TYR A 154 1.46 -5.35 21.45
CA TYR A 154 1.88 -6.74 21.31
C TYR A 154 1.39 -7.29 19.96
N SER A 155 2.26 -8.04 19.27
CA SER A 155 1.81 -8.90 18.17
C SER A 155 0.91 -10.02 18.71
N ILE A 156 0.13 -10.65 17.84
CA ILE A 156 -0.84 -11.70 18.21
C ILE A 156 -0.23 -12.79 19.09
N ASP A 157 1.03 -13.19 18.82
CA ASP A 157 1.74 -14.24 19.55
C ASP A 157 2.89 -13.70 20.43
N ALA A 158 2.93 -12.40 20.74
CA ALA A 158 3.98 -11.88 21.61
C ALA A 158 3.79 -12.35 23.06
N LEU A 159 4.91 -12.51 23.77
CA LEU A 159 4.88 -12.65 25.22
C LEU A 159 4.54 -11.30 25.85
N HIS A 160 3.55 -11.27 26.73
CA HIS A 160 3.08 -10.03 27.36
C HIS A 160 3.80 -9.79 28.69
N TYR A 161 4.58 -8.71 28.75
CA TYR A 161 5.24 -8.23 29.96
C TYR A 161 5.00 -6.72 30.14
N GLU A 162 4.31 -6.31 31.22
CA GLU A 162 4.13 -4.89 31.54
C GLU A 162 5.10 -4.44 32.63
N LEU A 163 6.29 -4.02 32.21
CA LEU A 163 7.38 -3.61 33.10
C LEU A 163 7.26 -2.16 33.61
N ASP A 164 6.48 -1.33 32.92
CA ASP A 164 6.34 0.11 33.23
C ASP A 164 5.10 0.42 34.09
N SER A 165 4.43 -0.60 34.65
CA SER A 165 3.18 -0.45 35.42
C SER A 165 3.33 0.28 36.77
N THR A 166 4.54 0.68 37.16
CA THR A 166 4.82 1.35 38.45
C THR A 166 5.43 2.76 38.32
N MET A 167 5.39 3.39 37.15
CA MET A 167 5.86 4.79 36.99
C MET A 167 4.70 5.79 37.06
N GLU A 168 4.06 5.89 38.23
CA GLU A 168 3.21 7.03 38.60
C GLU A 168 4.05 8.22 39.08
#